data_AF-R6IQQ1-F1
#
_entry.id   AF-R6IQQ1-F1
#
_cell.length_a   1.000
_cell.length_b   1.000
_cell.length_c   1.000
_cell.angle_alpha   90.00
_cell.angle_beta   90.00
_cell.angle_gamma   90.00
#
_symmetry.space_group_name_H-M   'P 1'
#
loop_
_entity.id
_entity.type
_entity.pdbx_description
1 polymer ?
#
loop_
_entity_poly.entity_id
_entity_poly.type
_entity_poly.pdbx_seq_one_letter_code
_entity_poly.pdbx_strand_id
1 'polypeptide(L)'
;MKEKQITPGDAGRRLDRYLGRTFSSLPRSLMYKEIRKKNIKVNKKRCTPEQVLSAGDRVTLYLPDDVLAEKTVYYDFLSASKALDVVYEDENLLILNKPQGLLCHPNGKEYIDTLIARVKRYLYERNQWSPEDSGFAPALANRIDRNTPTVLPATPAGW
;
A
#
# COMPACT_ATOMS: atom_id res chain seq x y z
N MET A 1 1.95 -19.92 -16.01
CA MET A 1 0.57 -19.85 -15.48
C MET A 1 0.66 -19.22 -14.11
N LYS A 2 -0.10 -18.16 -13.86
CA LYS A 2 -0.09 -17.42 -12.58
C LYS A 2 -1.51 -17.33 -12.03
N GLU A 3 -1.65 -17.48 -10.72
CA GLU A 3 -2.94 -17.34 -10.03
C GLU A 3 -2.82 -16.26 -8.95
N LYS A 4 -3.83 -15.39 -8.86
CA LYS A 4 -3.95 -14.37 -7.82
C LYS A 4 -5.30 -14.48 -7.14
N GLN A 5 -5.29 -14.50 -5.81
CA GLN A 5 -6.50 -14.39 -5.00
C GLN A 5 -6.74 -12.91 -4.68
N ILE A 6 -7.98 -12.46 -4.84
CA ILE A 6 -8.39 -11.08 -4.56
C ILE A 6 -8.50 -10.88 -3.05
N THR A 7 -7.78 -9.88 -2.54
CA THR A 7 -7.82 -9.47 -1.13
C THR A 7 -9.01 -8.53 -0.87
N PRO A 8 -9.40 -8.29 0.40
CA PRO A 8 -10.43 -7.31 0.72
C PRO A 8 -10.14 -5.89 0.18
N GLY A 9 -8.88 -5.45 0.14
CA GLY A 9 -8.49 -4.13 -0.39
C GLY A 9 -8.62 -3.99 -1.91
N ASP A 10 -8.53 -5.11 -2.64
CA ASP A 10 -8.73 -5.15 -4.09
C ASP A 10 -10.17 -5.47 -4.50
N ALA A 11 -11.06 -5.79 -3.55
CA ALA A 11 -12.46 -6.03 -3.81
C ALA A 11 -13.19 -4.76 -4.28
N GLY A 12 -14.25 -4.92 -5.07
CA GLY A 12 -15.02 -3.81 -5.64
C GLY A 12 -14.36 -3.16 -6.85
N ARG A 13 -13.20 -3.65 -7.31
CA ARG A 13 -12.48 -3.13 -8.48
C ARG A 13 -12.83 -3.91 -9.73
N ARG A 14 -12.82 -3.22 -10.87
CA ARG A 14 -12.93 -3.87 -12.18
C ARG A 14 -11.67 -4.68 -12.50
N LEU A 15 -11.82 -5.80 -13.18
CA LEU A 15 -10.74 -6.70 -13.57
C LEU A 15 -9.65 -5.98 -14.39
N ASP A 16 -10.03 -5.16 -15.37
CA ASP A 16 -9.10 -4.40 -16.20
C ASP A 16 -8.22 -3.41 -15.39
N ARG A 17 -8.84 -2.72 -14.43
CA ARG A 17 -8.17 -1.81 -13.49
C ARG A 17 -7.23 -2.56 -12.56
N TYR A 18 -7.68 -3.70 -12.02
CA TYR A 18 -6.88 -4.55 -11.15
C TYR A 18 -5.62 -5.04 -11.88
N LEU A 19 -5.78 -5.68 -13.03
CA LEU A 19 -4.65 -6.21 -13.81
C LEU A 19 -3.65 -5.13 -14.21
N GLY A 20 -4.12 -3.96 -14.65
CA GLY A 20 -3.24 -2.85 -15.02
C GLY A 20 -2.48 -2.23 -13.84
N ARG A 21 -3.02 -2.31 -12.62
CA ARG A 21 -2.31 -1.88 -11.40
C ARG A 21 -1.30 -2.93 -10.96
N THR A 22 -1.70 -4.20 -10.98
CA THR A 22 -0.90 -5.32 -10.48
C THR A 22 0.27 -5.63 -11.41
N PHE A 23 0.09 -5.56 -12.72
CA PHE A 23 1.11 -5.92 -13.71
C PHE A 23 1.50 -4.70 -14.54
N SER A 24 2.60 -4.03 -14.16
CA SER A 24 3.07 -2.82 -14.85
C SER A 24 3.50 -3.08 -16.30
N SER A 25 3.96 -4.30 -16.58
CA SER A 25 4.44 -4.70 -17.91
C SER A 25 3.34 -5.23 -18.82
N LEU A 26 2.08 -5.30 -18.37
CA LEU A 26 0.97 -5.82 -19.14
C LEU A 26 0.32 -4.72 -20.00
N PRO A 27 0.50 -4.72 -21.34
CA PRO A 27 -0.12 -3.71 -22.19
C PRO A 27 -1.65 -3.90 -22.24
N ARG A 28 -2.41 -2.81 -22.24
CA ARG A 28 -3.89 -2.86 -22.29
C ARG A 28 -4.41 -3.65 -23.50
N SER A 29 -3.82 -3.46 -24.66
CA SER A 29 -4.20 -4.17 -25.90
C SER A 29 -4.03 -5.68 -25.77
N LEU A 30 -2.92 -6.14 -25.16
CA LEU A 30 -2.66 -7.55 -24.89
C LEU A 30 -3.67 -8.09 -23.87
N MET A 31 -3.89 -7.38 -22.76
CA MET A 31 -4.88 -7.76 -21.75
C MET A 31 -6.26 -8.02 -22.36
N TYR A 32 -6.79 -7.09 -23.16
CA TYR A 32 -8.10 -7.28 -23.80
C TYR A 32 -8.11 -8.46 -24.80
N LYS A 33 -7.02 -8.65 -25.55
CA LYS A 33 -6.86 -9.80 -26.47
C LYS A 33 -6.89 -11.13 -25.71
N GLU A 34 -6.16 -11.21 -24.59
CA GLU A 34 -6.05 -12.43 -23.80
C GLU A 34 -7.32 -12.74 -23.01
N ILE A 35 -8.08 -11.73 -22.57
CA ILE A 35 -9.46 -11.91 -22.04
C ILE A 35 -10.37 -12.52 -23.12
N ARG A 36 -10.33 -12.02 -24.36
CA ARG A 36 -11.14 -12.56 -25.48
C ARG A 36 -10.77 -14.01 -25.81
N LYS A 37 -9.48 -14.36 -25.74
CA LYS A 37 -8.96 -15.71 -25.95
C LYS A 37 -9.21 -16.68 -24.79
N LYS A 38 -9.80 -16.22 -23.68
CA LYS A 38 -10.02 -17.02 -22.45
C LYS A 38 -8.72 -17.44 -21.75
N ASN A 39 -7.63 -16.73 -22.00
CA ASN A 39 -6.35 -16.90 -21.30
C ASN A 39 -6.32 -16.14 -19.95
N ILE A 40 -7.33 -15.33 -19.69
CA ILE A 40 -7.60 -14.74 -18.37
C ILE A 40 -8.96 -15.27 -17.91
N LYS A 41 -9.02 -15.78 -16.68
CA LYS A 41 -10.23 -16.39 -16.10
C LYS A 41 -10.41 -15.89 -14.67
N VAL A 42 -11.66 -15.73 -14.26
CA VAL A 42 -12.02 -15.50 -12.85
C VAL A 42 -12.81 -16.70 -12.37
N ASN A 43 -12.40 -17.31 -11.25
CA ASN A 43 -12.97 -18.54 -10.69
C ASN A 43 -13.08 -19.66 -11.74
N LYS A 44 -12.04 -19.82 -12.57
CA LYS A 44 -11.97 -20.76 -13.70
C LYS A 44 -13.01 -20.54 -14.82
N LYS A 45 -13.79 -19.46 -14.77
CA LYS A 45 -14.80 -19.09 -15.77
C LYS A 45 -14.31 -17.96 -16.68
N ARG A 46 -14.96 -17.82 -17.84
CA ARG A 46 -14.75 -16.68 -18.74
C ARG A 46 -15.13 -15.39 -18.01
N CYS A 47 -14.30 -14.36 -18.13
CA CYS A 47 -14.52 -13.06 -17.52
C CYS A 47 -14.69 -11.97 -18.59
N THR A 48 -15.22 -10.82 -18.16
CA THR A 48 -15.23 -9.58 -18.94
C THR A 48 -14.26 -8.57 -18.33
N PRO A 49 -13.71 -7.63 -19.11
CA PRO A 49 -12.82 -6.60 -18.58
C PRO A 49 -13.49 -5.72 -17.51
N GLU A 50 -14.79 -5.46 -17.65
CA GLU A 50 -15.60 -4.65 -16.74
C GLU A 50 -16.06 -5.40 -15.50
N GLN A 51 -15.78 -6.71 -15.39
CA GLN A 51 -16.21 -7.53 -14.27
C GLN A 51 -15.65 -6.97 -12.95
N VAL A 52 -16.54 -6.69 -12.00
CA VAL A 52 -16.16 -6.29 -10.64
C VAL A 52 -15.75 -7.53 -9.85
N LEU A 53 -14.60 -7.43 -9.18
CA LEU A 53 -14.00 -8.50 -8.40
C LEU A 53 -14.49 -8.48 -6.96
N SER A 54 -14.72 -9.65 -6.39
CA SER A 54 -15.07 -9.85 -4.98
C SER A 54 -13.89 -10.38 -4.19
N ALA A 55 -13.83 -10.07 -2.89
CA ALA A 55 -12.83 -10.65 -1.99
C ALA A 55 -12.93 -12.18 -2.04
N GLY A 56 -11.79 -12.86 -2.20
CA GLY A 56 -11.72 -14.31 -2.34
C GLY A 56 -11.82 -14.83 -3.77
N ASP A 57 -12.13 -14.00 -4.76
CA ASP A 57 -12.10 -14.40 -6.17
C ASP A 57 -10.69 -14.84 -6.59
N ARG A 58 -10.62 -15.82 -7.51
CA ARG A 58 -9.37 -16.36 -8.05
C ARG A 58 -9.20 -15.95 -9.51
N VAL A 59 -8.23 -15.08 -9.78
CA VAL A 59 -7.87 -14.67 -11.14
C VAL A 59 -6.74 -15.55 -11.65
N THR A 60 -6.98 -16.32 -12.70
CA THR A 60 -6.01 -17.20 -13.35
C THR A 60 -5.55 -16.60 -14.68
N LEU A 61 -4.23 -16.54 -14.87
CA LEU A 61 -3.55 -15.89 -15.99
C LEU A 61 -2.66 -16.90 -16.73
N TYR A 62 -2.98 -17.15 -17.99
CA TYR A 62 -2.22 -17.99 -18.92
C TYR A 62 -1.44 -17.09 -19.90
N LEU A 63 -0.65 -16.17 -19.35
CA LEU A 63 0.24 -15.29 -20.09
C LEU A 63 1.71 -15.63 -19.76
N PRO A 64 2.66 -15.27 -20.63
CA PRO A 64 4.08 -15.41 -20.31
C PRO A 64 4.47 -14.50 -19.14
N ASP A 65 5.52 -14.89 -18.41
CA ASP A 65 5.87 -14.26 -17.13
C ASP A 65 6.46 -12.85 -17.28
N ASP A 66 7.00 -12.53 -18.46
CA ASP A 66 7.52 -11.21 -18.84
C ASP A 66 6.47 -10.10 -18.74
N VAL A 67 5.24 -10.39 -19.18
CA VAL A 67 4.10 -9.46 -19.09
C VAL A 67 3.37 -9.54 -17.75
N LEU A 68 3.65 -10.57 -16.94
CA LEU A 68 3.10 -10.76 -15.59
C LEU A 68 4.07 -10.33 -14.48
N ALA A 69 5.04 -9.48 -14.82
CA ALA A 69 5.87 -8.77 -13.86
C ALA A 69 5.00 -7.91 -12.96
N GLU A 70 4.99 -8.24 -11.67
CA GLU A 70 4.23 -7.49 -10.68
C GLU A 70 4.87 -6.13 -10.48
N LYS A 71 4.03 -5.10 -10.32
CA LYS A 71 4.49 -3.78 -9.94
C LYS A 71 5.02 -3.86 -8.51
N THR A 72 6.34 -3.94 -8.38
CA THR A 72 6.99 -3.74 -7.08
C THR A 72 6.83 -2.28 -6.72
N VAL A 73 5.86 -1.96 -5.85
CA VAL A 73 5.76 -0.62 -5.29
C VAL A 73 6.83 -0.52 -4.21
N TYR A 74 7.88 0.25 -4.50
CA TYR A 74 8.85 0.60 -3.48
C TYR A 74 8.29 1.76 -2.67
N TYR A 75 8.06 1.54 -1.38
CA TYR A 75 7.70 2.62 -0.49
C TYR A 75 8.94 3.13 0.24
N ASP A 76 9.27 4.40 0.04
CA ASP A 76 10.44 5.03 0.68
C ASP A 76 10.41 4.91 2.21
N PHE A 77 9.22 4.90 2.81
CA PHE A 77 9.07 4.74 4.26
C PHE A 77 9.55 3.38 4.77
N LEU A 78 9.62 2.33 3.92
CA LEU A 78 10.17 1.03 4.31
C LEU A 78 11.68 1.07 4.62
N SER A 79 12.38 2.11 4.14
CA SER A 79 13.80 2.33 4.46
C SER A 79 14.01 3.11 5.77
N ALA A 80 12.97 3.71 6.35
CA ALA A 80 13.06 4.45 7.61
C ALA A 80 13.40 3.51 8.78
N SER A 81 14.04 4.00 9.84
CA SER A 81 14.41 3.14 10.98
C SER A 81 13.19 2.56 11.69
N LYS A 82 13.34 1.37 12.28
CA LYS A 82 12.31 0.75 13.13
C LYS A 82 12.26 1.34 14.54
N ALA A 83 13.22 2.19 14.90
CA ALA A 83 13.29 2.78 16.23
C ALA A 83 12.17 3.80 16.43
N LEU A 84 11.11 3.37 17.12
CA LEU A 84 9.98 4.17 17.56
C LEU A 84 9.75 3.92 19.05
N ASP A 85 9.65 4.99 19.82
CA ASP A 85 9.32 4.94 21.23
C ASP A 85 7.84 5.31 21.39
N VAL A 86 7.00 4.30 21.54
CA VAL A 86 5.55 4.44 21.63
C VAL A 86 5.16 4.54 23.11
N VAL A 87 4.65 5.71 23.51
CA VAL A 87 4.20 5.99 24.87
C VAL A 87 2.78 5.50 25.09
N TYR A 88 1.93 5.61 24.05
CA TYR A 88 0.54 5.17 24.08
C TYR A 88 0.05 4.85 22.66
N GLU A 89 -0.81 3.85 22.51
CA GLU A 89 -1.41 3.46 21.23
C GLU A 89 -2.84 2.97 21.44
N ASP A 90 -3.77 3.49 20.66
CA ASP A 90 -5.10 2.95 20.44
C ASP A 90 -5.47 2.99 18.94
N GLU A 91 -6.73 2.66 18.62
CA GLU A 91 -7.23 2.60 17.24
C GLU A 91 -7.16 3.94 16.49
N ASN A 92 -7.18 5.07 17.21
CA ASN A 92 -7.28 6.42 16.64
C ASN A 92 -6.10 7.33 17.02
N LEU A 93 -5.24 6.92 17.96
CA LEU A 93 -4.17 7.74 18.50
C LEU A 93 -2.90 6.92 18.77
N LEU A 94 -1.78 7.44 18.31
CA LEU A 94 -0.43 6.94 18.57
C LEU A 94 0.38 8.07 19.21
N ILE A 95 0.74 7.94 20.47
CA ILE A 95 1.58 8.91 21.16
C ILE A 95 3.03 8.43 21.17
N LEU A 96 3.93 9.25 20.65
CA LEU A 96 5.33 8.92 20.45
C LEU A 96 6.24 9.82 21.25
N ASN A 97 7.27 9.26 21.86
CA ASN A 97 8.37 10.03 22.41
C ASN A 97 9.40 10.27 21.30
N LYS A 98 9.47 11.51 20.79
CA LYS A 98 10.36 11.83 19.66
C LYS A 98 11.80 12.03 20.16
N PRO A 99 12.79 11.26 19.65
CA PRO A 99 14.18 11.54 19.97
C PRO A 99 14.62 12.90 19.40
N GLN A 100 15.57 13.54 20.10
CA GLN A 100 16.17 14.78 19.63
C GLN A 100 16.88 14.55 18.28
N GLY A 101 16.80 15.53 17.38
CA GLY A 101 17.47 15.47 16.08
C GLY A 101 16.71 14.69 14.98
N LEU A 102 15.66 13.94 15.31
CA LEU A 102 14.80 13.30 14.31
C LEU A 102 13.83 14.31 13.68
N LEU A 103 13.79 14.38 12.35
CA LEU A 103 12.84 15.23 11.63
C LEU A 103 11.42 14.66 11.71
N CYS A 104 10.43 15.54 11.93
CA CYS A 104 9.01 15.15 11.92
C CYS A 104 8.54 14.78 10.50
N HIS A 105 8.92 15.61 9.51
CA HIS A 105 8.59 15.43 8.11
C HIS A 105 9.85 15.53 7.25
N PRO A 106 9.84 14.93 6.04
CA PRO A 106 10.88 15.14 5.05
C PRO A 106 11.22 16.62 4.85
N ASN A 107 12.51 16.96 4.90
CA ASN A 107 12.98 18.31 4.59
C ASN A 107 14.31 18.26 3.82
N GLY A 108 14.30 18.78 2.59
CA GLY A 108 15.49 18.83 1.74
C GLY A 108 16.10 17.45 1.49
N LYS A 109 17.37 17.27 1.88
CA LYS A 109 18.13 16.02 1.66
C LYS A 109 17.81 14.91 2.66
N GLU A 110 17.23 15.24 3.82
CA GLU A 110 16.83 14.28 4.85
C GLU A 110 15.33 13.98 4.69
N TYR A 111 15.01 13.00 3.84
CA TYR A 111 13.61 12.63 3.52
C TYR A 111 13.26 11.18 3.87
N ILE A 112 14.25 10.28 3.95
CA ILE A 112 14.04 8.84 4.12
C ILE A 112 13.68 8.52 5.57
N ASP A 113 14.51 8.93 6.53
CA ASP A 113 14.32 8.59 7.95
C ASP A 113 13.75 9.77 8.74
N THR A 114 12.43 9.87 8.72
CA THR A 114 11.66 10.90 9.44
C THR A 114 10.66 10.23 10.36
N LEU A 115 10.18 10.92 11.40
CA LEU A 115 9.20 10.38 12.33
C LEU A 115 7.97 9.85 11.59
N ILE A 116 7.42 10.63 10.63
CA ILE A 116 6.27 10.19 9.85
C ILE A 116 6.56 8.95 8.98
N ALA A 117 7.78 8.82 8.45
CA ALA A 117 8.17 7.62 7.69
C ALA A 117 8.30 6.40 8.62
N ARG A 118 8.84 6.57 9.83
CA ARG A 118 8.86 5.50 10.83
C ARG A 118 7.45 5.09 11.25
N VAL A 119 6.54 6.04 11.49
CA VAL A 119 5.12 5.75 11.80
C VAL A 119 4.45 4.95 10.69
N LYS A 120 4.61 5.38 9.44
CA LYS A 120 4.08 4.66 8.26
C LYS A 120 4.64 3.24 8.19
N ARG A 121 5.94 3.07 8.40
CA ARG A 121 6.58 1.74 8.46
C ARG A 121 6.01 0.88 9.58
N TYR A 122 5.87 1.43 10.78
CA TYR A 122 5.35 0.73 11.95
C TYR A 122 3.93 0.20 11.73
N LEU A 123 3.02 1.06 11.26
CA LEU A 123 1.64 0.67 10.97
C LEU A 123 1.56 -0.32 9.80
N TYR A 124 2.42 -0.16 8.78
CA TYR A 124 2.50 -1.07 7.65
C TYR A 124 2.98 -2.47 8.04
N GLU A 125 4.06 -2.58 8.81
CA GLU A 125 4.59 -3.88 9.27
C GLU A 125 3.60 -4.61 10.20
N ARG A 126 2.68 -3.88 10.86
CA ARG A 126 1.60 -4.43 11.69
C ARG A 126 0.29 -4.72 10.95
N ASN A 127 0.25 -4.51 9.63
CA ASN A 127 -0.97 -4.60 8.81
C ASN A 127 -2.12 -3.69 9.30
N GLN A 128 -1.80 -2.62 10.03
CA GLN A 128 -2.77 -1.61 10.49
C GLN A 128 -2.93 -0.48 9.47
N TRP A 129 -1.98 -0.34 8.54
CA TRP A 129 -2.07 0.65 7.46
C TRP A 129 -1.43 0.15 6.16
N SER A 130 -2.04 0.49 5.02
CA SER A 130 -1.53 0.27 3.67
C SER A 130 -1.81 1.54 2.84
N PRO A 131 -0.82 2.09 2.10
CA PRO A 131 -1.03 3.23 1.21
C PRO A 131 -2.16 3.03 0.19
N GLU A 132 -2.45 1.78 -0.16
CA GLU A 132 -3.39 1.40 -1.18
C GLU A 132 -4.81 1.13 -0.68
N ASP A 133 -4.93 0.70 0.58
CA ASP A 133 -6.14 0.01 1.06
C ASP A 133 -6.77 0.67 2.29
N SER A 134 -6.02 1.47 3.05
CA SER A 134 -6.50 1.98 4.34
C SER A 134 -7.45 3.18 4.23
N GLY A 135 -7.62 3.80 3.06
CA GLY A 135 -8.53 4.95 2.88
C GLY A 135 -8.11 6.23 3.60
N PHE A 136 -7.13 6.17 4.50
CA PHE A 136 -6.51 7.29 5.20
C PHE A 136 -4.99 7.25 5.05
N ALA A 137 -4.33 8.37 5.35
CA ALA A 137 -2.88 8.45 5.51
C ALA A 137 -2.54 8.89 6.93
N PRO A 138 -1.68 8.15 7.66
CA PRO A 138 -1.19 8.56 8.97
C PRO A 138 -0.60 9.98 8.89
N ALA A 139 -0.91 10.79 9.89
CA ALA A 139 -0.43 12.16 9.99
C ALA A 139 0.03 12.46 11.43
N LEU A 140 1.01 13.35 11.56
CA LEU A 140 1.39 13.89 12.86
C LEU A 140 0.38 14.99 13.22
N ALA A 141 -0.22 14.92 14.41
CA ALA A 141 -1.28 15.86 14.80
C ALA A 141 -0.73 17.28 15.02
N ASN A 142 0.54 17.42 15.41
CA ASN A 142 1.22 18.70 15.54
C ASN A 142 2.64 18.66 14.97
N ARG A 143 3.09 19.76 14.35
CA ARG A 143 4.48 19.93 13.91
C ARG A 143 5.28 20.53 15.07
N ILE A 144 6.24 19.77 15.60
CA ILE A 144 7.20 20.23 16.62
C ILE A 144 8.60 20.32 16.00
N ASP A 145 9.36 21.34 16.40
CA ASP A 145 10.70 21.63 15.89
C ASP A 145 11.72 20.51 16.21
N ARG A 146 12.70 20.32 15.33
CA ARG A 146 13.74 19.27 15.32
C ARG A 146 14.45 19.13 16.67
N ASN A 147 14.66 20.25 17.37
CA ASN A 147 15.43 20.32 18.61
C ASN A 147 14.60 20.23 19.90
N THR A 148 13.30 19.97 19.83
CA THR A 148 12.45 19.87 21.03
C THR A 148 12.09 18.41 21.30
N PRO A 149 12.59 17.80 22.40
CA PRO A 149 12.09 16.51 22.86
C PRO A 149 10.67 16.69 23.42
N THR A 150 9.69 15.96 22.89
CA THR A 150 8.28 16.11 23.28
C THR A 150 7.48 14.84 22.96
N VAL A 151 6.44 14.60 23.76
CA VAL A 151 5.41 13.57 23.58
C VAL A 151 4.45 14.03 22.47
N LEU A 152 4.38 13.28 21.36
CA LEU A 152 3.65 13.66 20.15
C LEU A 152 2.44 12.75 19.90
N PRO A 153 1.22 13.28 19.84
CA PRO A 153 0.09 12.56 19.26
C PRO A 153 0.22 12.49 17.73
N ALA A 154 0.05 11.30 17.18
CA ALA A 154 -0.10 10.99 15.76
C ALA A 154 -1.43 10.27 15.59
N THR A 155 -2.21 10.61 14.58
CA THR A 155 -3.49 9.93 14.33
C THR A 155 -3.31 8.92 13.19
N PRO A 156 -3.69 7.65 13.40
CA PRO A 156 -3.90 6.70 12.33
C PRO A 156 -5.19 6.99 11.56
N ALA A 157 -5.98 8.03 11.85
CA ALA A 157 -7.19 8.34 11.09
C ALA A 157 -7.08 9.74 10.47
N GLY A 158 -7.42 9.82 9.18
CA GLY A 158 -7.58 11.08 8.45
C GLY A 158 -8.96 11.67 8.71
N TRP A 159 -9.00 12.99 8.96
CA TRP A 159 -10.22 13.79 8.89
C TRP A 159 -10.43 14.27 7.46
#